data_AF-A0A6A4ZTF8-F1
#
_entry.id   AF-A0A6A4ZTF8-F1
#
_cell.length_a   1.000
_cell.length_b   1.000
_cell.length_c   1.000
_cell.angle_alpha   90.00
_cell.angle_beta   90.00
_cell.angle_gamma   90.00
#
_symmetry.space_group_name_H-M   'P 1'
#
loop_
_entity.id
_entity.type
_entity.pdbx_description
1 polymer ?
#
loop_
_entity_poly.entity_id
_entity_poly.type
_entity_poly.pdbx_seq_one_letter_code
_entity_poly.pdbx_strand_id
1 'polypeptide(L)'
;MATPREFLTSARWHTGGAYTCMRVTGEHIHLWEFHYRRLGVLDSQVEGLHKQIVDGVRSHAPSDSTATWMVTVLCADNSFLIHVYKMPGLRLDDKGDVLPIDVLVHGAPRARAHVKHVQWIQDRVPIEEYARSFATSVGLKEPFGEVVLQRCSTNADTTPRTELLEGLITNFFVWRQGTLFTAADHDDILHGSSRHLVLNACRRLHIPVQFTAPCWEESATWDAAFVTSVVKLVVPVRAMYDTSGSVTTLPVPPILADIRTMVRQLMQEDAGR
;
A
#
# COMPACT_ATOMS: atom_id res chain seq x y z
N MET A 1 -1.27 18.52 13.65
CA MET A 1 -0.61 18.39 12.34
C MET A 1 -1.61 17.75 11.40
N ALA A 2 -1.85 18.33 10.23
CA ALA A 2 -2.78 17.79 9.25
C ALA A 2 -2.37 16.36 8.86
N THR A 3 -3.33 15.50 8.54
CA THR A 3 -3.04 14.19 7.96
C THR A 3 -2.54 14.35 6.51
N PRO A 4 -1.83 13.36 5.95
CA PRO A 4 -1.48 13.39 4.52
C PRO A 4 -2.68 13.57 3.59
N ARG A 5 -3.84 13.00 3.94
CA ARG A 5 -5.08 13.19 3.18
C ARG A 5 -5.52 14.66 3.22
N GLU A 6 -5.61 15.24 4.41
CA GLU A 6 -5.98 16.66 4.60
C GLU A 6 -5.03 17.60 3.88
N PHE A 7 -3.72 17.34 3.94
CA PHE A 7 -2.72 18.08 3.18
C PHE A 7 -2.99 18.04 1.68
N LEU A 8 -3.17 16.84 1.10
CA LEU A 8 -3.38 16.68 -0.34
C LEU A 8 -4.71 17.27 -0.82
N THR A 9 -5.75 17.28 0.01
CA THR A 9 -7.08 17.83 -0.36
C THR A 9 -7.23 19.32 -0.06
N SER A 10 -6.39 19.89 0.81
CA SER A 10 -6.41 21.33 1.12
C SER A 10 -5.48 22.15 0.22
N ALA A 11 -4.48 21.53 -0.38
CA ALA A 11 -3.59 22.17 -1.35
C ALA A 11 -4.39 22.68 -2.56
N ARG A 12 -4.20 23.97 -2.91
CA ARG A 12 -4.77 24.58 -4.11
C ARG A 12 -3.69 24.62 -5.19
N TRP A 13 -4.01 24.09 -6.37
CA TRP A 13 -3.12 24.02 -7.52
C TRP A 13 -3.93 24.01 -8.83
N HIS A 14 -3.30 24.35 -9.95
CA HIS A 14 -3.96 24.48 -11.26
C HIS A 14 -3.65 23.30 -12.18
N THR A 15 -2.42 22.78 -12.10
CA THR A 15 -1.90 21.68 -12.92
C THR A 15 -1.08 20.68 -12.09
N GLY A 16 -1.05 19.42 -12.49
CA GLY A 16 -0.35 18.35 -11.76
C GLY A 16 -1.29 17.51 -10.91
N GLY A 17 -0.87 17.17 -9.68
CA GLY A 17 -1.66 16.33 -8.76
C GLY A 17 -1.08 14.93 -8.52
N ALA A 18 0.07 14.61 -9.12
CA ALA A 18 0.82 13.40 -8.79
C ALA A 18 1.49 13.57 -7.43
N TYR A 19 1.46 12.54 -6.59
CA TYR A 19 2.11 12.58 -5.29
C TYR A 19 2.77 11.25 -4.94
N THR A 20 3.67 11.28 -3.97
CA THR A 20 4.28 10.08 -3.41
C THR A 20 4.33 10.19 -1.89
N CYS A 21 4.34 9.06 -1.21
CA CYS A 21 4.55 9.00 0.24
C CYS A 21 5.75 8.11 0.47
N MET A 22 6.67 8.49 1.35
CA MET A 22 7.92 7.78 1.61
C MET A 22 8.20 7.71 3.11
N ARG A 23 9.10 6.80 3.49
CA ARG A 23 9.65 6.73 4.85
C ARG A 23 10.96 7.50 4.88
N VAL A 24 11.16 8.29 5.93
CA VAL A 24 12.42 8.99 6.18
C VAL A 24 12.85 8.72 7.62
N THR A 25 14.08 8.26 7.83
CA THR A 25 14.64 8.01 9.17
C THR A 25 15.93 8.78 9.29
N GLY A 26 16.01 9.73 10.23
CA GLY A 26 17.08 10.72 10.26
C GLY A 26 17.15 11.48 8.93
N GLU A 27 18.26 11.33 8.21
CA GLU A 27 18.49 11.97 6.91
C GLU A 27 18.30 11.02 5.71
N HIS A 28 18.06 9.74 5.99
CA HIS A 28 17.93 8.73 4.95
C HIS A 28 16.47 8.63 4.46
N ILE A 29 16.28 8.84 3.16
CA ILE A 29 15.01 8.63 2.47
C ILE A 29 15.00 7.22 1.87
N HIS A 30 14.19 6.34 2.44
CA HIS A 30 14.07 4.96 1.97
C HIS A 30 13.50 4.92 0.55
N LEU A 31 14.15 4.17 -0.34
CA LEU A 31 13.83 4.02 -1.75
C LEU A 31 13.81 5.35 -2.51
N TRP A 32 14.78 6.23 -2.25
CA TRP A 32 14.80 7.56 -2.85
C TRP A 32 14.65 7.55 -4.37
N GLU A 33 15.41 6.69 -5.06
CA GLU A 33 15.34 6.53 -6.52
C GLU A 33 13.95 6.19 -7.03
N PHE A 34 13.28 5.27 -6.34
CA PHE A 34 11.91 4.89 -6.69
C PHE A 34 10.96 6.09 -6.57
N HIS A 35 11.10 6.88 -5.50
CA HIS A 35 10.18 7.96 -5.20
C HIS A 35 10.35 9.18 -6.13
N TYR A 36 11.58 9.61 -6.44
CA TYR A 36 11.77 10.75 -7.34
C TYR A 36 11.43 10.38 -8.79
N ARG A 37 11.73 9.16 -9.24
CA ARG A 37 11.35 8.69 -10.58
C ARG A 37 9.85 8.60 -10.77
N ARG A 38 9.12 8.11 -9.76
CA ARG A 38 7.64 8.09 -9.78
C ARG A 38 7.06 9.49 -9.98
N LEU A 39 7.66 10.50 -9.38
CA LEU A 39 7.21 11.90 -9.51
C LEU A 39 7.65 12.55 -10.82
N GLY A 40 8.47 11.90 -11.64
CA GLY A 40 9.04 12.49 -12.85
C GLY A 40 9.98 13.66 -12.56
N VAL A 41 10.68 13.63 -11.43
CA VAL A 41 11.64 14.68 -11.04
C VAL A 41 12.79 14.69 -12.04
N LEU A 42 13.13 15.87 -12.55
CA LEU A 42 14.28 16.04 -13.44
C LEU A 42 15.58 15.82 -12.66
N ASP A 43 16.61 15.26 -13.30
CA ASP A 43 17.91 14.98 -12.66
C ASP A 43 18.50 16.23 -11.97
N SER A 44 18.35 17.41 -12.59
CA SER A 44 18.79 18.70 -12.05
C SER A 44 18.06 19.14 -10.77
N GLN A 45 16.91 18.54 -10.45
CA GLN A 45 16.08 18.87 -9.29
C GLN A 45 16.20 17.84 -8.16
N VAL A 46 16.82 16.67 -8.41
CA VAL A 46 16.86 15.54 -7.46
C VAL A 46 17.56 15.94 -6.16
N GLU A 47 18.76 16.50 -6.21
CA GLU A 47 19.50 16.91 -5.01
C GLU A 47 18.76 18.00 -4.21
N GLY A 48 18.18 18.97 -4.92
CA GLY A 48 17.42 20.06 -4.31
C GLY A 48 16.18 19.54 -3.57
N LEU A 49 15.42 18.65 -4.19
CA LEU A 49 14.24 18.04 -3.57
C LEU A 49 14.63 17.15 -2.38
N HIS A 50 15.68 16.35 -2.51
CA HIS A 50 16.20 15.54 -1.41
C HIS A 50 16.52 16.41 -0.19
N LYS A 51 17.25 17.51 -0.39
CA LYS A 51 17.60 18.45 0.67
C LYS A 51 16.36 19.05 1.33
N GLN A 52 15.36 19.50 0.55
CA GLN A 52 14.13 20.06 1.10
C GLN A 52 13.36 19.06 1.97
N ILE A 53 13.33 17.78 1.58
CA ILE A 53 12.69 16.71 2.37
C ILE A 53 13.41 16.50 3.70
N VAL A 54 14.74 16.38 3.67
CA VAL A 54 15.55 16.18 4.87
C VAL A 54 15.44 17.37 5.83
N ASP A 55 15.54 18.60 5.31
CA ASP A 55 15.38 19.80 6.13
C ASP A 55 13.96 19.90 6.73
N GLY A 56 12.93 19.49 5.99
CA GLY A 56 11.57 19.39 6.51
C GLY A 56 11.41 18.36 7.62
N VAL A 57 12.14 17.24 7.59
CA VAL A 57 12.14 16.26 8.70
C VAL A 57 12.92 16.80 9.89
N ARG A 58 14.08 17.44 9.67
CA ARG A 58 14.89 18.06 10.72
C ARG A 58 14.15 19.14 11.52
N SER A 59 13.20 19.84 10.89
CA SER A 59 12.36 20.82 11.60
C SER A 59 11.38 20.19 12.58
N HIS A 60 11.17 18.87 12.52
CA HIS A 60 10.24 18.13 13.38
C HIS A 60 10.94 17.22 14.40
N ALA A 61 12.16 16.78 14.12
CA ALA A 61 13.01 16.03 15.04
C ALA A 61 14.49 16.28 14.75
N PRO A 62 15.35 16.26 15.79
CA PRO A 62 16.80 16.39 15.60
C PRO A 62 17.39 15.23 14.77
N SER A 63 18.53 15.47 14.12
CA SER A 63 19.13 14.56 13.14
C SER A 63 19.54 13.19 13.70
N ASP A 64 19.76 13.07 15.01
CA ASP A 64 20.11 11.85 15.72
C ASP A 64 18.88 11.00 16.11
N SER A 65 17.67 11.45 15.76
CA SER A 65 16.45 10.72 16.03
C SER A 65 16.35 9.44 15.20
N THR A 66 16.09 8.33 15.88
CA THR A 66 15.75 7.04 15.25
C THR A 66 14.27 6.96 14.82
N ALA A 67 13.51 8.05 15.01
CA ALA A 67 12.11 8.08 14.62
C ALA A 67 11.98 8.08 13.09
N THR A 68 11.10 7.22 12.59
CA THR A 68 10.71 7.24 11.18
C THR A 68 9.55 8.22 10.98
N TRP A 69 9.62 8.99 9.90
CA TRP A 69 8.64 9.94 9.45
C TRP A 69 8.01 9.51 8.14
N MET A 70 6.73 9.82 7.95
CA MET A 70 6.03 9.71 6.69
C MET A 70 6.12 11.07 5.99
N VAL A 71 6.82 11.14 4.88
CA VAL A 71 6.88 12.35 4.06
C VAL A 71 5.99 12.17 2.83
N THR A 72 5.10 13.12 2.60
CA THR A 72 4.26 13.19 1.40
C THR A 72 4.74 14.35 0.54
N VAL A 73 5.03 14.06 -0.73
CA VAL A 73 5.47 15.06 -1.72
C VAL A 73 4.43 15.10 -2.83
N LEU A 74 3.83 16.27 -3.02
CA LEU A 74 2.90 16.57 -4.10
C LEU A 74 3.63 17.36 -5.19
N CYS A 75 3.58 16.86 -6.43
CA CYS A 75 4.05 17.55 -7.62
C CYS A 75 2.86 18.29 -8.26
N ALA A 76 2.88 19.62 -8.18
CA ALA A 76 1.83 20.48 -8.71
C ALA A 76 2.39 21.87 -9.07
N ASP A 77 1.84 22.49 -10.11
CA ASP A 77 2.23 23.82 -10.60
C ASP A 77 3.75 23.99 -10.77
N ASN A 78 4.41 22.97 -11.34
CA ASN A 78 5.87 22.89 -11.53
C ASN A 78 6.69 23.01 -10.23
N SER A 79 6.09 22.67 -9.10
CA SER A 79 6.71 22.74 -7.77
C SER A 79 6.45 21.46 -6.96
N PHE A 80 7.22 21.31 -5.88
CA PHE A 80 7.05 20.24 -4.91
C PHE A 80 6.55 20.80 -3.59
N LEU A 81 5.38 20.35 -3.16
CA LEU A 81 4.83 20.65 -1.84
C LEU A 81 5.12 19.46 -0.92
N ILE A 82 5.76 19.73 0.22
CA ILE A 82 6.25 18.71 1.15
C ILE A 82 5.44 18.77 2.44
N HIS A 83 4.99 17.62 2.89
CA HIS A 83 4.31 17.45 4.16
C HIS A 83 4.95 16.33 4.96
N VAL A 84 5.38 16.65 6.17
CA VAL A 84 5.99 15.70 7.10
C VAL A 84 4.95 15.31 8.15
N TYR A 85 4.80 14.01 8.38
CA TYR A 85 3.87 13.46 9.36
C TYR A 85 4.54 12.34 10.16
N LYS A 86 4.25 12.22 11.46
CA LYS A 86 4.78 11.12 12.26
C LYS A 86 4.34 9.79 11.65
N MET A 87 5.26 8.85 11.44
CA MET A 87 4.90 7.55 10.85
C MET A 87 3.81 6.87 11.69
N PRO A 88 2.65 6.53 11.10
CA PRO A 88 1.64 5.80 11.84
C PRO A 88 2.17 4.44 12.30
N GLY A 89 1.87 4.07 13.54
CA GLY A 89 2.25 2.78 14.11
C GLY A 89 1.47 1.63 13.46
N LEU A 90 2.07 0.45 13.44
CA LEU A 90 1.33 -0.79 13.18
C LEU A 90 0.61 -1.21 14.45
N ARG A 91 -0.58 -1.81 14.31
CA ARG A 91 -1.26 -2.48 15.41
C ARG A 91 -0.55 -3.79 15.69
N LEU A 92 -0.06 -3.96 16.91
CA LEU A 92 0.65 -5.15 17.34
C LEU A 92 -0.13 -5.84 18.46
N ASP A 93 0.02 -7.15 18.60
CA ASP A 93 -0.43 -7.88 19.78
C ASP A 93 0.61 -7.81 20.91
N ASP A 94 0.34 -8.48 22.03
CA ASP A 94 1.21 -8.51 23.20
C ASP A 94 2.58 -9.16 22.94
N LYS A 95 2.71 -9.93 21.85
CA LYS A 95 3.96 -10.57 21.43
C LYS A 95 4.74 -9.72 20.43
N GLY A 96 4.17 -8.60 19.98
CA GLY A 96 4.75 -7.73 18.96
C GLY A 96 4.45 -8.17 17.52
N ASP A 97 3.56 -9.15 17.34
CA ASP A 97 3.11 -9.62 16.04
C ASP A 97 2.09 -8.64 15.45
N VAL A 98 2.05 -8.50 14.12
CA VAL A 98 1.11 -7.58 13.47
C VAL A 98 -0.29 -8.15 13.57
N LEU A 99 -1.20 -7.37 14.15
CA LEU A 99 -2.60 -7.74 14.21
C LEU A 99 -3.17 -7.79 12.78
N PRO A 100 -3.82 -8.91 12.40
CA PRO A 100 -4.40 -9.04 11.09
C PRO A 100 -5.64 -8.14 10.96
N ILE A 101 -5.99 -7.79 9.72
CA ILE A 101 -7.16 -6.96 9.41
C ILE A 101 -8.25 -7.76 8.71
N ASP A 102 -9.47 -7.29 8.83
CA ASP A 102 -10.58 -7.73 7.99
C ASP A 102 -10.67 -6.78 6.78
N VAL A 103 -10.95 -7.32 5.59
CA VAL A 103 -11.06 -6.55 4.36
C VAL A 103 -12.39 -6.80 3.67
N LEU A 104 -12.84 -5.80 2.91
CA LEU A 104 -14.00 -5.91 2.03
C LEU A 104 -13.54 -6.00 0.58
N VAL A 105 -14.09 -6.93 -0.18
CA VAL A 105 -13.95 -7.01 -1.63
C VAL A 105 -15.06 -6.17 -2.26
N HIS A 106 -14.71 -4.97 -2.75
CA HIS A 106 -15.66 -4.03 -3.33
C HIS A 106 -14.95 -2.94 -4.13
N GLY A 107 -15.65 -2.37 -5.12
CA GLY A 107 -15.17 -1.28 -5.95
C GLY A 107 -14.45 -1.74 -7.21
N ALA A 108 -14.53 -0.90 -8.24
CA ALA A 108 -13.90 -1.13 -9.54
C ALA A 108 -12.41 -0.71 -9.56
N PRO A 109 -11.63 -1.17 -10.54
CA PRO A 109 -10.24 -0.75 -10.70
C PRO A 109 -10.11 0.76 -10.90
N ARG A 110 -8.93 1.32 -10.59
CA ARG A 110 -8.69 2.76 -10.74
C ARG A 110 -8.59 3.13 -12.22
N ALA A 111 -9.26 4.21 -12.64
CA ALA A 111 -9.17 4.70 -14.03
C ALA A 111 -7.74 5.09 -14.47
N ARG A 112 -6.89 5.54 -13.53
CA ARG A 112 -5.48 5.95 -13.78
C ARG A 112 -4.53 5.25 -12.82
N ALA A 113 -4.61 3.93 -12.73
CA ALA A 113 -3.92 3.16 -11.70
C ALA A 113 -2.39 3.36 -11.66
N HIS A 114 -1.76 3.57 -12.82
CA HIS A 114 -0.32 3.79 -12.94
C HIS A 114 0.18 5.11 -12.32
N VAL A 115 -0.71 6.08 -12.04
CA VAL A 115 -0.33 7.35 -11.39
C VAL A 115 -0.91 7.42 -9.99
N LYS A 116 -0.07 7.67 -8.99
CA LYS A 116 -0.52 8.01 -7.65
C LYS A 116 -1.01 9.45 -7.64
N HIS A 117 -2.28 9.65 -7.99
CA HIS A 117 -2.88 10.95 -8.22
C HIS A 117 -3.86 11.34 -7.11
N VAL A 118 -3.92 12.62 -6.76
CA VAL A 118 -4.83 13.13 -5.70
C VAL A 118 -6.31 12.91 -6.03
N GLN A 119 -6.67 12.81 -7.31
CA GLN A 119 -8.02 12.47 -7.77
C GLN A 119 -8.53 11.17 -7.13
N TRP A 120 -7.66 10.18 -6.94
CA TRP A 120 -8.06 8.92 -6.31
C TRP A 120 -8.56 9.09 -4.86
N ILE A 121 -8.14 10.15 -4.17
CA ILE A 121 -8.65 10.47 -2.83
C ILE A 121 -10.14 10.81 -2.87
N GLN A 122 -10.60 11.45 -3.95
CA GLN A 122 -12.01 11.77 -4.17
C GLN A 122 -12.76 10.54 -4.71
N ASP A 123 -12.20 9.86 -5.70
CA ASP A 123 -12.84 8.72 -6.36
C ASP A 123 -13.16 7.58 -5.39
N ARG A 124 -12.34 7.40 -4.34
CA ARG A 124 -12.54 6.34 -3.35
C ARG A 124 -13.46 6.71 -2.18
N VAL A 125 -13.88 7.98 -2.04
CA VAL A 125 -14.82 8.41 -0.97
C VAL A 125 -16.09 7.55 -0.93
N PRO A 126 -16.85 7.37 -2.03
CA PRO A 126 -18.07 6.55 -2.00
C PRO A 126 -17.79 5.09 -1.62
N ILE A 127 -16.61 4.56 -2.00
CA ILE A 127 -16.19 3.19 -1.67
C ILE A 127 -15.91 3.06 -0.16
N GLU A 128 -15.22 4.04 0.44
CA GLU A 128 -14.96 4.10 1.88
C GLU A 128 -16.26 4.23 2.69
N GLU A 129 -17.20 5.04 2.22
CA GLU A 129 -18.52 5.23 2.85
C GLU A 129 -19.34 3.94 2.82
N TYR A 130 -19.40 3.28 1.66
CA TYR A 130 -20.04 1.97 1.55
C TYR A 130 -19.41 0.95 2.50
N ALA A 131 -18.08 0.84 2.52
CA ALA A 131 -17.38 -0.11 3.36
C ALA A 131 -17.65 0.12 4.86
N ARG A 132 -17.75 1.38 5.29
CA ARG A 132 -18.10 1.73 6.67
C ARG A 132 -19.52 1.29 7.02
N SER A 133 -20.49 1.61 6.17
CA SER A 133 -21.89 1.19 6.37
C SER A 133 -22.04 -0.33 6.35
N PHE A 134 -21.34 -1.00 5.44
CA PHE A 134 -21.37 -2.45 5.32
C PHE A 134 -20.78 -3.14 6.55
N ALA A 135 -19.65 -2.66 7.07
CA ALA A 135 -19.04 -3.16 8.30
C ALA A 135 -20.04 -3.16 9.46
N THR A 136 -20.82 -2.07 9.62
CA THR A 136 -21.90 -2.00 10.61
C THR A 136 -22.99 -3.02 10.33
N SER A 137 -23.42 -3.20 9.06
CA SER A 137 -24.48 -4.16 8.72
C SER A 137 -24.11 -5.62 8.98
N VAL A 138 -22.82 -5.98 8.88
CA VAL A 138 -22.33 -7.34 9.17
C VAL A 138 -21.85 -7.49 10.63
N GLY A 139 -22.11 -6.50 11.49
CA GLY A 139 -21.84 -6.57 12.92
C GLY A 139 -20.35 -6.48 13.30
N LEU A 140 -19.49 -5.94 12.43
CA LEU A 140 -18.10 -5.70 12.79
C LEU A 140 -17.99 -4.58 13.82
N LYS A 141 -17.18 -4.83 14.86
CA LYS A 141 -16.90 -3.85 15.93
C LYS A 141 -15.97 -2.72 15.46
N GLU A 142 -15.15 -3.02 14.46
CA GLU A 142 -14.17 -2.12 13.87
C GLU A 142 -14.43 -2.01 12.37
N PRO A 143 -14.15 -0.86 11.72
CA PRO A 143 -14.17 -0.77 10.27
C PRO A 143 -13.22 -1.78 9.62
N PHE A 144 -13.51 -2.14 8.36
CA PHE A 144 -12.53 -2.86 7.55
C PHE A 144 -11.19 -2.13 7.53
N GLY A 145 -10.10 -2.88 7.67
CA GLY A 145 -8.76 -2.31 7.60
C GLY A 145 -8.35 -1.92 6.18
N GLU A 146 -9.04 -2.45 5.16
CA GLU A 146 -8.85 -2.13 3.74
C GLU A 146 -10.08 -2.55 2.91
N VAL A 147 -10.24 -1.93 1.74
CA VAL A 147 -11.13 -2.45 0.68
C VAL A 147 -10.26 -2.89 -0.49
N VAL A 148 -10.43 -4.13 -0.96
CA VAL A 148 -9.76 -4.71 -2.12
C VAL A 148 -10.63 -4.50 -3.36
N LEU A 149 -10.08 -3.79 -4.35
CA LEU A 149 -10.71 -3.54 -5.64
C LEU A 149 -10.73 -4.81 -6.47
N GLN A 150 -11.80 -4.97 -7.24
CA GLN A 150 -12.05 -6.17 -8.02
C GLN A 150 -12.42 -5.85 -9.47
N ARG A 151 -12.21 -6.83 -10.35
CA ARG A 151 -12.72 -6.84 -11.71
C ARG A 151 -13.43 -8.16 -11.95
N CYS A 152 -14.68 -8.10 -12.41
CA CYS A 152 -15.37 -9.30 -12.86
C CYS A 152 -15.03 -9.56 -14.33
N SER A 153 -14.59 -10.77 -14.62
CA SER A 153 -14.35 -11.29 -15.97
C SER A 153 -15.08 -12.62 -16.15
N THR A 154 -15.19 -13.08 -17.39
CA THR A 154 -15.70 -14.42 -17.71
C THR A 154 -14.62 -15.19 -18.44
N ASN A 155 -14.39 -16.44 -18.03
CA ASN A 155 -13.52 -17.35 -18.77
C ASN A 155 -14.17 -17.79 -20.10
N ALA A 156 -13.36 -18.45 -20.94
CA ALA A 156 -13.83 -19.07 -22.18
C ALA A 156 -14.94 -20.13 -21.97
N ASP A 157 -15.02 -20.71 -20.77
CA ASP A 157 -16.05 -21.66 -20.35
C ASP A 157 -17.27 -21.01 -19.67
N THR A 158 -17.38 -19.67 -19.73
CA THR A 158 -18.44 -18.85 -19.12
C THR A 158 -18.48 -18.84 -17.59
N THR A 159 -17.46 -19.37 -16.91
CA THR A 159 -17.36 -19.24 -15.45
C THR A 159 -17.06 -17.78 -15.08
N PRO A 160 -17.86 -17.15 -14.20
CA PRO A 160 -17.56 -15.82 -13.68
C PRO A 160 -16.32 -15.89 -12.80
N ARG A 161 -15.43 -14.90 -12.95
CA ARG A 161 -14.25 -14.74 -12.11
C ARG A 161 -14.19 -13.35 -11.55
N THR A 162 -13.81 -13.26 -10.29
CA THR A 162 -13.63 -12.01 -9.59
C THR A 162 -12.16 -11.84 -9.29
N GLU A 163 -11.46 -11.16 -10.19
CA GLU A 163 -10.03 -10.86 -10.09
C GLU A 163 -9.80 -9.77 -9.03
N LEU A 164 -8.97 -10.08 -8.03
CA LEU A 164 -8.59 -9.15 -6.97
C LEU A 164 -7.30 -8.43 -7.33
N LEU A 165 -7.35 -7.10 -7.32
CA LEU A 165 -6.28 -6.27 -7.85
C LEU A 165 -5.41 -5.65 -6.74
N GLU A 166 -5.83 -4.50 -6.23
CA GLU A 166 -5.13 -3.76 -5.17
C GLU A 166 -6.14 -3.22 -4.16
N GLY A 167 -5.68 -2.77 -2.99
CA GLY A 167 -6.52 -2.06 -2.04
C GLY A 167 -6.71 -0.59 -2.40
N LEU A 168 -7.51 0.14 -1.61
CA LEU A 168 -7.68 1.58 -1.83
C LEU A 168 -6.37 2.36 -1.70
N ILE A 169 -5.48 1.93 -0.80
CA ILE A 169 -4.18 2.58 -0.58
C ILE A 169 -3.03 1.58 -0.38
N THR A 170 -3.23 0.34 -0.81
CA THR A 170 -2.30 -0.79 -0.62
C THR A 170 -2.24 -1.67 -1.86
N ASN A 171 -1.20 -2.48 -2.01
CA ASN A 171 -1.20 -3.61 -2.93
C ASN A 171 -1.63 -4.89 -2.18
N PHE A 172 -2.20 -5.86 -2.91
CA PHE A 172 -2.77 -7.09 -2.36
C PHE A 172 -1.99 -8.33 -2.84
N PHE A 173 -1.86 -9.31 -1.95
CA PHE A 173 -1.10 -10.53 -2.18
C PHE A 173 -1.80 -11.73 -1.55
N VAL A 174 -1.69 -12.89 -2.20
CA VAL A 174 -2.17 -14.18 -1.71
C VAL A 174 -1.02 -15.18 -1.67
N TRP A 175 -0.89 -15.90 -0.57
CA TRP A 175 0.01 -17.02 -0.43
C TRP A 175 -0.77 -18.33 -0.62
N ARG A 176 -0.30 -19.17 -1.54
CA ARG A 176 -0.91 -20.48 -1.82
C ARG A 176 0.15 -21.47 -2.27
N GLN A 177 0.22 -22.60 -1.58
CA GLN A 177 1.05 -23.76 -1.92
C GLN A 177 2.50 -23.39 -2.23
N GLY A 178 3.11 -22.57 -1.37
CA GLY A 178 4.51 -22.17 -1.57
C GLY A 178 4.74 -21.04 -2.57
N THR A 179 3.69 -20.51 -3.20
CA THR A 179 3.78 -19.47 -4.24
C THR A 179 3.01 -18.22 -3.82
N LEU A 180 3.59 -17.06 -4.11
CA LEU A 180 2.95 -15.77 -3.87
C LEU A 180 2.27 -15.26 -5.15
N PHE A 181 0.99 -14.91 -5.06
CA PHE A 181 0.19 -14.39 -6.16
C PHE A 181 -0.12 -12.91 -5.93
N THR A 182 -0.05 -12.12 -7.00
CA THR A 182 -0.45 -10.70 -7.00
C THR A 182 -0.78 -10.27 -8.42
N ALA A 183 -1.59 -9.22 -8.55
CA ALA A 183 -1.86 -8.61 -9.85
C ALA A 183 -0.56 -8.18 -10.57
N ALA A 184 -0.55 -8.38 -11.88
CA ALA A 184 0.56 -8.06 -12.76
C ALA A 184 0.70 -6.55 -12.97
N ASP A 185 1.83 -6.12 -13.51
CA ASP A 185 2.09 -4.69 -13.72
C ASP A 185 1.19 -4.06 -14.80
N HIS A 186 0.61 -4.87 -15.68
CA HIS A 186 -0.36 -4.46 -16.70
C HIS A 186 -1.81 -4.57 -16.22
N ASP A 187 -2.07 -5.13 -15.05
CA ASP A 187 -3.37 -5.03 -14.40
C ASP A 187 -3.50 -3.59 -13.87
N ASP A 188 -4.71 -3.01 -13.89
CA ASP A 188 -4.99 -1.63 -13.48
C ASP A 188 -4.71 -1.38 -11.98
N ILE A 189 -3.44 -1.44 -11.59
CA ILE A 189 -2.92 -1.29 -10.24
C ILE A 189 -1.84 -0.23 -10.17
N LEU A 190 -1.68 0.39 -9.00
CA LEU A 190 -0.53 1.23 -8.71
C LEU A 190 0.68 0.38 -8.33
N HIS A 191 1.82 0.58 -9.01
CA HIS A 191 3.07 -0.08 -8.65
C HIS A 191 3.65 0.51 -7.37
N GLY A 192 3.31 -0.05 -6.19
CA GLY A 192 3.73 0.45 -4.89
C GLY A 192 5.22 0.25 -4.56
N SER A 193 5.83 1.18 -3.82
CA SER A 193 7.22 1.03 -3.33
C SER A 193 7.37 -0.14 -2.35
N SER A 194 6.39 -0.35 -1.47
CA SER A 194 6.39 -1.50 -0.57
C SER A 194 6.11 -2.82 -1.30
N ARG A 195 5.32 -2.80 -2.39
CA ARG A 195 5.21 -3.95 -3.32
C ARG A 195 6.57 -4.27 -3.93
N HIS A 196 7.33 -3.28 -4.39
CA HIS A 196 8.69 -3.49 -4.90
C HIS A 196 9.59 -4.20 -3.86
N LEU A 197 9.54 -3.77 -2.59
CA LEU A 197 10.27 -4.45 -1.51
C LEU A 197 9.79 -5.88 -1.24
N VAL A 198 8.48 -6.13 -1.26
CA VAL A 198 7.92 -7.48 -1.09
C VAL A 198 8.40 -8.41 -2.19
N LEU A 199 8.40 -7.96 -3.45
CA LEU A 199 8.89 -8.76 -4.58
C LEU A 199 10.40 -9.04 -4.45
N ASN A 200 11.19 -8.05 -4.04
CA ASN A 200 12.62 -8.26 -3.76
C ASN A 200 12.85 -9.21 -2.58
N ALA A 201 12.02 -9.14 -1.54
CA ALA A 201 12.07 -10.05 -0.41
C ALA A 201 11.78 -11.48 -0.84
N CYS A 202 10.77 -11.70 -1.68
CA CYS A 202 10.47 -13.01 -2.23
C CYS A 202 11.65 -13.58 -3.02
N ARG A 203 12.30 -12.75 -3.85
CA ARG A 203 13.52 -13.15 -4.58
C ARG A 203 14.65 -13.57 -3.63
N ARG A 204 14.84 -12.88 -2.50
CA ARG A 204 15.86 -13.23 -1.49
C ARG A 204 15.53 -14.50 -0.72
N LEU A 205 14.25 -14.74 -0.47
CA LEU A 205 13.75 -15.92 0.24
C LEU A 205 13.51 -17.12 -0.69
N HIS A 206 13.85 -17.01 -1.98
CA HIS A 206 13.57 -18.03 -3.00
C HIS A 206 12.09 -18.42 -3.09
N ILE A 207 11.20 -17.46 -2.84
CA ILE A 207 9.76 -17.62 -2.97
C ILE A 207 9.37 -17.36 -4.44
N PRO A 208 8.74 -18.32 -5.14
CA PRO A 208 8.18 -18.08 -6.46
C PRO A 208 7.03 -17.07 -6.37
N VAL A 209 6.98 -16.16 -7.35
CA VAL A 209 5.92 -15.16 -7.47
C VAL A 209 5.23 -15.34 -8.82
N GLN A 210 3.90 -15.44 -8.78
CA GLN A 210 3.05 -15.44 -9.95
C GLN A 210 2.33 -14.10 -10.09
N PHE A 211 2.60 -13.42 -11.21
CA PHE A 211 1.96 -12.15 -11.58
C PHE A 211 0.63 -12.44 -12.29
N THR A 212 -0.34 -12.90 -11.50
CA THR A 212 -1.72 -13.14 -11.94
C THR A 212 -2.63 -12.72 -10.78
N ALA A 213 -3.61 -11.87 -11.07
CA ALA A 213 -4.60 -11.45 -10.07
C ALA A 213 -5.24 -12.68 -9.40
N PRO A 214 -5.17 -12.82 -8.05
CA PRO A 214 -5.88 -13.87 -7.34
C PRO A 214 -7.38 -13.75 -7.58
N CYS A 215 -8.08 -14.88 -7.73
CA CYS A 215 -9.53 -14.87 -7.96
C CYS A 215 -10.30 -15.28 -6.72
N TRP A 216 -11.34 -14.51 -6.39
CA TRP A 216 -12.17 -14.70 -5.19
C TRP A 216 -12.72 -16.12 -5.08
N GLU A 217 -13.13 -16.72 -6.19
CA GLU A 217 -13.71 -18.06 -6.25
C GLU A 217 -12.71 -19.15 -5.82
N GLU A 218 -11.40 -18.84 -5.82
CA GLU A 218 -10.33 -19.72 -5.37
C GLU A 218 -9.94 -19.48 -3.90
N SER A 219 -10.64 -18.61 -3.17
CA SER A 219 -10.25 -18.15 -1.83
C SER A 219 -10.12 -19.28 -0.80
N ALA A 220 -10.92 -20.34 -0.95
CA ALA A 220 -10.86 -21.54 -0.11
C ALA A 220 -9.53 -22.31 -0.23
N THR A 221 -8.74 -22.05 -1.27
CA THR A 221 -7.43 -22.68 -1.50
C THR A 221 -6.27 -21.86 -0.95
N TRP A 222 -6.53 -20.67 -0.41
CA TRP A 222 -5.48 -19.74 0.02
C TRP A 222 -4.98 -20.10 1.41
N ASP A 223 -3.65 -20.16 1.54
CA ASP A 223 -2.99 -20.40 2.82
C ASP A 223 -2.82 -19.12 3.64
N ALA A 224 -2.78 -17.96 2.96
CA ALA A 224 -2.82 -16.64 3.57
C ALA A 224 -3.14 -15.54 2.56
N ALA A 225 -3.46 -14.35 3.04
CA ALA A 225 -3.38 -13.12 2.25
C ALA A 225 -2.83 -11.96 3.08
N PHE A 226 -2.32 -10.93 2.42
CA PHE A 226 -1.85 -9.72 3.08
C PHE A 226 -1.95 -8.49 2.17
N VAL A 227 -1.90 -7.31 2.79
CA VAL A 227 -1.78 -6.03 2.10
C VAL A 227 -0.47 -5.33 2.44
N THR A 228 0.02 -4.51 1.50
CA THR A 228 1.26 -3.74 1.68
C THR A 228 1.11 -2.29 1.28
N SER A 229 1.72 -1.39 2.05
CA SER A 229 1.92 0.02 1.70
C SER A 229 3.10 0.58 2.48
N VAL A 230 3.46 1.82 2.19
CA VAL A 230 4.53 2.55 2.89
C VAL A 230 4.28 2.54 4.40
N VAL A 231 3.03 2.59 4.87
CA VAL A 231 2.72 2.47 6.30
C VAL A 231 2.61 1.01 6.73
N LYS A 232 1.84 0.20 5.98
CA LYS A 232 1.44 -1.15 6.40
C LYS A 232 2.56 -2.21 6.27
N LEU A 233 3.62 -1.98 5.48
CA LEU A 233 4.65 -2.99 5.17
C LEU A 233 4.03 -4.33 4.75
N VAL A 234 3.87 -5.30 5.66
CA VAL A 234 3.11 -6.54 5.43
C VAL A 234 2.12 -6.66 6.58
N VAL A 235 0.83 -6.47 6.28
CA VAL A 235 -0.28 -6.65 7.24
C VAL A 235 -1.12 -7.83 6.79
N PRO A 236 -1.20 -8.91 7.59
CA PRO A 236 -2.01 -10.08 7.25
C PRO A 236 -3.50 -9.73 7.16
N VAL A 237 -4.19 -10.45 6.30
CA VAL A 237 -5.65 -10.42 6.19
C VAL A 237 -6.20 -11.65 6.91
N ARG A 238 -7.05 -11.44 7.92
CA ARG A 238 -7.71 -12.51 8.67
C ARG A 238 -9.00 -12.95 8.01
N ALA A 239 -9.81 -11.99 7.56
CA ALA A 239 -11.09 -12.28 6.96
C ALA A 239 -11.33 -11.36 5.77
N MET A 240 -11.94 -11.94 4.73
CA MET A 240 -12.35 -11.23 3.54
C MET A 240 -13.86 -11.36 3.39
N TYR A 241 -14.51 -10.23 3.16
CA TYR A 241 -15.96 -10.14 3.00
C TYR A 241 -16.27 -9.75 1.57
N ASP A 242 -17.29 -10.36 0.96
CA ASP A 242 -17.89 -9.81 -0.27
C ASP A 242 -19.15 -9.00 0.05
N THR A 243 -19.70 -8.34 -0.97
CA THR A 243 -20.91 -7.51 -0.82
C THR A 243 -22.19 -8.30 -0.58
N SER A 244 -22.16 -9.63 -0.72
CA SER A 244 -23.28 -10.51 -0.37
C SER A 244 -23.29 -10.88 1.13
N GLY A 245 -22.20 -10.57 1.84
CA GLY A 245 -21.98 -10.97 3.23
C GLY A 245 -21.27 -12.31 3.38
N SER A 246 -20.82 -12.92 2.29
CA SER A 246 -19.97 -14.12 2.35
C SER A 246 -18.62 -13.76 2.96
N VAL A 247 -18.08 -14.66 3.77
CA VAL A 247 -16.82 -14.46 4.49
C VAL A 247 -15.88 -15.62 4.24
N THR A 248 -14.66 -15.31 3.80
CA THR A 248 -13.54 -16.25 3.81
C THR A 248 -12.56 -15.87 4.92
N THR A 249 -12.37 -16.77 5.88
CA THR A 249 -11.33 -16.61 6.92
C THR A 249 -10.04 -17.25 6.45
N LEU A 250 -8.92 -16.55 6.64
CA LEU A 250 -7.60 -16.97 6.21
C LEU A 250 -6.66 -17.18 7.39
N PRO A 251 -5.78 -18.19 7.33
CA PRO A 251 -4.70 -18.35 8.29
C PRO A 251 -3.68 -17.20 8.22
N VAL A 252 -2.87 -17.07 9.28
CA VAL A 252 -1.71 -16.17 9.34
C VAL A 252 -0.46 -17.02 9.58
N PRO A 253 0.12 -17.62 8.52
CA PRO A 253 1.29 -18.48 8.65
C PRO A 253 2.57 -17.67 8.92
N PRO A 254 3.60 -18.28 9.56
CA PRO A 254 4.88 -17.60 9.87
C PRO A 254 5.59 -16.96 8.67
N ILE A 255 5.41 -17.51 7.46
CA ILE A 255 6.00 -16.97 6.22
C ILE A 255 5.69 -15.48 5.99
N LEU A 256 4.53 -14.98 6.46
CA LEU A 256 4.20 -13.56 6.35
C LEU A 256 5.11 -12.68 7.23
N ALA A 257 5.50 -13.19 8.41
CA ALA A 257 6.46 -12.54 9.29
C ALA A 257 7.89 -12.59 8.71
N ASP A 258 8.25 -13.69 8.05
CA ASP A 258 9.54 -13.83 7.36
C ASP A 258 9.67 -12.83 6.20
N ILE A 259 8.64 -12.72 5.35
CA ILE A 259 8.59 -11.72 4.27
C ILE A 259 8.71 -10.31 4.85
N ARG A 260 7.98 -10.01 5.94
CA ARG A 260 8.05 -8.70 6.60
C ARG A 260 9.45 -8.40 7.15
N THR A 261 10.12 -9.39 7.72
CA THR A 261 11.47 -9.26 8.26
C THR A 261 12.47 -8.99 7.14
N MET A 262 12.38 -9.71 6.03
CA MET A 262 13.21 -9.46 4.85
C MET A 262 12.95 -8.09 4.23
N VAL A 263 11.69 -7.63 4.17
CA VAL A 263 11.35 -6.26 3.72
C VAL A 263 12.05 -5.21 4.60
N ARG A 264 12.09 -5.40 5.92
CA ARG A 264 12.79 -4.49 6.84
C ARG A 264 14.30 -4.51 6.64
N GLN A 265 14.88 -5.69 6.42
CA GLN A 265 16.32 -5.83 6.13
C GLN A 265 16.68 -5.09 4.84
N LEU A 266 15.90 -5.28 3.77
CA LEU A 266 16.12 -4.57 2.49
C LEU A 266 16.03 -3.04 2.65
N MET A 267 15.12 -2.54 3.50
CA MET A 267 15.03 -1.11 3.80
C MET A 267 16.24 -0.58 4.57
N GLN A 268 16.89 -1.42 5.39
CA GLN A 268 18.11 -1.06 6.12
C GLN A 268 19.34 -1.11 5.22
N GLU A 269 19.40 -2.08 4.30
CA GLU A 269 20.47 -2.16 3.28
C GLU A 269 20.46 -0.95 2.34
N ASP A 270 19.27 -0.48 1.97
CA ASP A 270 19.08 0.77 1.20
C ASP A 270 19.59 1.99 1.96
N ALA A 271 19.53 1.97 3.31
CA ALA A 271 20.03 3.05 4.16
C ALA A 271 21.55 3.10 4.30
N GLY A 272 22.25 2.01 4.00
CA GLY A 272 23.70 1.92 4.06
C GLY A 272 24.41 2.23 2.76
N ARG A 273 23.70 2.61 1.70
CA ARG A 273 24.23 2.98 0.38
C ARG A 273 24.13 4.48 0.16
#